data_AF-A0A945QL62-F1
#
_entry.id   AF-A0A945QL62-F1
#
_cell.length_a   1.000
_cell.length_b   1.000
_cell.length_c   1.000
_cell.angle_alpha   90.00
_cell.angle_beta   90.00
_cell.angle_gamma   90.00
#
_symmetry.space_group_name_H-M   'P 1'
#
loop_
_entity.id
_entity.type
_entity.pdbx_description
1 polymer ?
#
loop_
_entity_poly.entity_id
_entity_poly.type
_entity_poly.pdbx_seq_one_letter_code
_entity_poly.pdbx_strand_id
1 'polypeptide(L)'
;MAGWDDRLPRRHVVFTRRDEQAYLDVLRARFPSVRVYLNPDSDEAKGPEPPEVPLLTTVPERFSTFLDFAFSPGWKPTWTWNESSRSWSMGPLSYPNGSMLRGRARGKSRRRPDLGPGFDPPTFDVGEIYFRCRKDVPEDMKVARAALRLIGKVASNQNQIVVHYPTLENRGPVEKGSWWWIGNDARQWLLDQPDRMTAYSVMSMRGIRPATSD
;
A
#
# COMPACT_ATOMS: atom_id res chain seq x y z
N MET A 1 -8.56 -18.06 18.94
CA MET A 1 -8.42 -17.16 17.77
C MET A 1 -7.70 -15.91 18.24
N ALA A 2 -6.39 -15.81 18.01
CA ALA A 2 -5.64 -14.60 18.32
C ALA A 2 -6.05 -13.54 17.29
N GLY A 3 -6.67 -12.45 17.78
CA GLY A 3 -7.02 -11.29 16.95
C GLY A 3 -5.78 -10.79 16.22
N TRP A 4 -5.97 -10.39 14.96
CA TRP A 4 -4.95 -9.74 14.17
C TRP A 4 -4.42 -8.55 14.97
N ASP A 5 -3.16 -8.63 15.40
CA ASP A 5 -2.55 -7.78 16.40
C ASP A 5 -2.51 -6.32 15.91
N ASP A 6 -3.25 -5.43 16.58
CA ASP A 6 -3.33 -3.98 16.32
C ASP A 6 -2.00 -3.21 16.48
N ARG A 7 -0.87 -3.94 16.57
CA ARG A 7 0.46 -3.44 16.93
C ARG A 7 1.49 -3.52 15.81
N LEU A 8 1.10 -4.00 14.62
CA LEU A 8 2.03 -4.07 13.50
C LEU A 8 2.42 -2.65 13.07
N PRO A 9 3.74 -2.34 12.96
CA PRO A 9 4.16 -1.06 12.42
C PRO A 9 3.72 -0.99 10.94
N ARG A 10 2.88 0.02 10.64
CA ARG A 10 2.23 0.19 9.33
C ARG A 10 2.20 1.64 8.87
N ARG A 11 2.04 1.82 7.56
CA ARG A 11 1.80 3.10 6.89
C ARG A 11 0.83 2.91 5.73
N HIS A 12 -0.12 3.82 5.63
CA HIS A 12 -0.96 3.90 4.45
C HIS A 12 -0.28 4.76 3.39
N VAL A 13 -0.29 4.28 2.15
CA VAL A 13 0.46 4.87 1.05
C VAL A 13 -0.43 5.08 -0.16
N VAL A 14 -0.20 6.19 -0.85
CA VAL A 14 -0.82 6.52 -2.13
C VAL A 14 0.32 6.59 -3.13
N PHE A 15 0.59 5.47 -3.78
CA PHE A 15 1.72 5.27 -4.68
C PHE A 15 1.22 5.02 -6.10
N THR A 16 1.91 5.61 -7.08
CA THR A 16 1.89 5.07 -8.44
C THR A 16 2.82 3.86 -8.52
N ARG A 17 2.82 3.14 -9.65
CA ARG A 17 3.80 2.07 -9.90
C ARG A 17 5.24 2.59 -9.80
N ARG A 18 5.49 3.84 -10.18
CA ARG A 18 6.83 4.45 -10.11
C ARG A 18 7.25 4.67 -8.67
N ASP A 19 6.34 5.11 -7.81
CA ASP A 19 6.59 5.26 -6.37
C ASP A 19 6.80 3.88 -5.70
N GLU A 20 5.99 2.89 -6.06
CA GLU A 20 6.16 1.49 -5.60
C GLU A 20 7.57 0.98 -5.94
N GLN A 21 7.99 1.13 -7.20
CA GLN A 21 9.32 0.72 -7.64
C GLN A 21 10.42 1.48 -6.90
N ALA A 22 10.30 2.80 -6.78
CA ALA A 22 11.28 3.61 -6.05
C ALA A 22 11.41 3.17 -4.59
N TYR A 23 10.30 2.80 -3.93
CA TYR A 23 10.33 2.22 -2.59
C TYR A 23 11.10 0.88 -2.56
N LEU A 24 10.82 -0.02 -3.49
CA LEU A 24 11.52 -1.31 -3.56
C LEU A 24 13.02 -1.14 -3.81
N ASP A 25 13.42 -0.15 -4.61
CA ASP A 25 14.82 0.14 -4.90
C ASP A 25 15.55 0.62 -3.64
N VAL A 26 14.98 1.59 -2.90
CA VAL A 26 15.60 2.03 -1.63
C VAL A 26 15.57 0.95 -0.56
N LEU A 27 14.54 0.09 -0.56
CA LEU A 27 14.44 -1.05 0.36
C LEU A 27 15.56 -2.07 0.10
N ARG A 28 15.78 -2.46 -1.15
CA ARG A 28 16.85 -3.40 -1.54
C ARG A 28 18.24 -2.82 -1.33
N ALA A 29 18.43 -1.53 -1.61
CA ALA A 29 19.70 -0.85 -1.35
C ALA A 29 20.04 -0.88 0.16
N ARG A 30 19.03 -0.71 1.04
CA ARG A 30 19.23 -0.77 2.49
C ARG A 30 19.34 -2.19 3.03
N PHE A 31 18.61 -3.13 2.46
CA PHE A 31 18.54 -4.52 2.88
C PHE A 31 18.81 -5.45 1.69
N PRO A 32 20.07 -5.69 1.29
CA PRO A 32 20.39 -6.52 0.11
C PRO A 32 19.89 -7.98 0.21
N SER A 33 19.64 -8.45 1.43
CA SER A 33 19.06 -9.77 1.70
C SER A 33 17.55 -9.84 1.47
N VAL A 34 16.86 -8.70 1.32
CA VAL A 34 15.42 -8.67 1.13
C VAL A 34 15.05 -9.32 -0.21
N ARG A 35 13.99 -10.12 -0.19
CA ARG A 35 13.37 -10.74 -1.35
C ARG A 35 11.92 -10.29 -1.40
N VAL A 36 11.47 -9.94 -2.58
CA VAL A 36 10.12 -9.42 -2.81
C VAL A 36 9.37 -10.42 -3.67
N TYR A 37 8.21 -10.87 -3.21
CA TYR A 37 7.43 -11.91 -3.84
C TYR A 37 6.07 -11.38 -4.25
N LEU A 38 5.56 -11.86 -5.40
CA LEU A 38 4.17 -11.65 -5.77
C LEU A 38 3.33 -12.72 -5.10
N ASN A 39 2.37 -12.31 -4.26
CA ASN A 39 1.42 -13.27 -3.72
C ASN A 39 0.44 -13.68 -4.83
N PRO A 40 0.24 -14.97 -5.11
CA PRO A 40 -0.68 -15.40 -6.15
C PRO A 40 -2.11 -14.95 -5.84
N ASP A 41 -2.84 -14.58 -6.88
CA ASP A 41 -4.25 -14.24 -6.74
C ASP A 41 -5.07 -15.50 -6.34
N SER A 42 -6.25 -15.31 -5.76
CA SER A 42 -7.10 -16.41 -5.29
C SER A 42 -7.46 -17.44 -6.37
N ASP A 43 -7.48 -17.03 -7.64
CA ASP A 43 -7.74 -17.92 -8.76
C ASP A 43 -6.50 -18.72 -9.19
N GLU A 44 -5.30 -18.15 -9.06
CA GLU A 44 -4.04 -18.86 -9.31
C GLU A 44 -3.74 -19.88 -8.23
N ALA A 45 -4.23 -19.62 -7.02
CA ALA A 45 -4.16 -20.56 -5.92
C ALA A 45 -5.06 -21.79 -6.12
N LYS A 46 -5.93 -21.83 -7.13
CA LYS A 46 -6.78 -22.99 -7.43
C LYS A 46 -6.09 -23.88 -8.46
N GLY A 47 -5.90 -25.14 -8.12
CA GLY A 47 -5.29 -26.10 -9.03
C GLY A 47 -4.78 -27.35 -8.31
N PRO A 48 -4.40 -28.39 -9.07
CA PRO A 48 -3.86 -29.62 -8.51
C PRO A 48 -2.48 -29.43 -7.85
N GLU A 49 -1.76 -28.38 -8.24
CA GLU A 49 -0.39 -28.10 -7.78
C GLU A 49 -0.29 -26.72 -7.14
N PRO A 50 0.62 -26.53 -6.16
CA PRO A 50 0.84 -25.24 -5.55
C PRO A 50 1.37 -24.23 -6.58
N PRO A 51 0.90 -22.97 -6.55
CA PRO A 51 1.34 -21.98 -7.52
C PRO A 51 2.80 -21.58 -7.30
N GLU A 52 3.45 -21.14 -8.37
CA GLU A 52 4.77 -20.54 -8.27
C GLU A 52 4.70 -19.14 -7.63
N VAL A 53 5.71 -18.81 -6.82
CA VAL A 53 5.84 -17.48 -6.20
C VAL A 53 7.02 -16.77 -6.88
N PRO A 54 6.78 -15.91 -7.87
CA PRO A 54 7.88 -15.28 -8.61
C PRO A 54 8.63 -14.31 -7.70
N LEU A 55 9.95 -14.45 -7.69
CA LEU A 55 10.85 -13.45 -7.11
C LEU A 55 10.85 -12.22 -8.01
N LEU A 56 10.41 -11.09 -7.46
CA LEU A 56 10.32 -9.84 -8.18
C LEU A 56 11.65 -9.08 -8.10
N THR A 57 12.13 -8.66 -9.27
CA THR A 57 13.18 -7.63 -9.43
C THR A 57 12.55 -6.28 -9.73
N THR A 58 11.44 -6.25 -10.45
CA THR A 58 10.64 -5.06 -10.75
C THR A 58 9.18 -5.25 -10.35
N VAL A 59 8.47 -4.14 -10.17
CA VAL A 59 7.02 -4.16 -9.93
C VAL A 59 6.31 -4.61 -11.21
N PRO A 60 5.55 -5.72 -11.19
CA PRO A 60 4.92 -6.24 -12.39
C PRO A 60 3.77 -5.35 -12.86
N GLU A 61 3.44 -5.48 -14.15
CA GLU A 61 2.31 -4.74 -14.72
C GLU A 61 0.98 -5.21 -14.16
N ARG A 62 0.89 -6.50 -13.90
CA ARG A 62 -0.29 -7.13 -13.33
C ARG A 62 -0.55 -6.59 -11.93
N PHE A 63 -1.82 -6.32 -11.68
CA PHE A 63 -2.28 -5.96 -10.35
C PHE A 63 -2.46 -7.23 -9.52
N SER A 64 -1.48 -7.57 -8.69
CA SER A 64 -1.71 -8.43 -7.53
C SER A 64 -2.20 -7.59 -6.35
N THR A 65 -2.89 -8.22 -5.42
CA THR A 65 -3.34 -7.53 -4.20
C THR A 65 -2.16 -7.29 -3.24
N PHE A 66 -1.17 -8.19 -3.20
CA PHE A 66 -0.07 -8.11 -2.24
C PHE A 66 1.31 -8.32 -2.87
N LEU A 67 2.29 -7.58 -2.35
CA LEU A 67 3.71 -7.90 -2.44
C LEU A 67 4.20 -8.30 -1.06
N ASP A 68 4.92 -9.41 -0.96
CA ASP A 68 5.47 -9.89 0.31
C ASP A 68 6.99 -9.69 0.37
N PHE A 69 7.49 -9.27 1.53
CA PHE A 69 8.90 -8.98 1.79
C PHE A 69 9.47 -10.02 2.76
N ALA A 70 10.39 -10.85 2.29
CA ALA A 70 11.17 -11.75 3.14
C ALA A 70 12.57 -11.17 3.37
N PHE A 71 12.98 -11.01 4.62
CA PHE A 71 14.35 -10.59 4.98
C PHE A 71 15.34 -11.76 5.09
N SER A 72 14.92 -12.96 4.68
CA SER A 72 15.73 -14.17 4.61
C SER A 72 15.96 -14.57 3.15
N PRO A 73 17.21 -14.51 2.64
CA PRO A 73 17.53 -14.85 1.25
C PRO A 73 17.20 -16.29 0.86
N GLY A 74 17.21 -17.19 1.83
CA GLY A 74 16.95 -18.63 1.63
C GLY A 74 15.50 -19.03 1.91
N TRP A 75 14.59 -18.08 2.14
CA TRP A 75 13.19 -18.41 2.35
C TRP A 75 12.59 -19.08 1.11
N LYS A 76 11.80 -20.13 1.34
CA LYS A 76 11.03 -20.84 0.32
C LYS A 76 9.57 -20.88 0.75
N PRO A 77 8.61 -20.78 -0.18
CA PRO A 77 7.20 -20.90 0.15
C PRO A 77 6.92 -22.31 0.68
N THR A 78 6.09 -22.36 1.73
CA THR A 78 5.45 -23.59 2.18
C THR A 78 3.99 -23.51 1.77
N TRP A 79 3.40 -24.63 1.39
CA TRP A 79 2.04 -24.66 0.83
C TRP A 79 1.17 -25.62 1.63
N THR A 80 -0.06 -25.20 1.89
CA THR A 80 -1.09 -26.04 2.50
C THR A 80 -2.31 -26.05 1.60
N TRP A 81 -2.79 -27.23 1.25
CA TRP A 81 -4.05 -27.37 0.54
C TRP A 81 -5.21 -27.14 1.49
N ASN A 82 -6.13 -26.25 1.13
CA ASN A 82 -7.36 -26.00 1.87
C ASN A 82 -8.53 -26.68 1.14
N GLU A 83 -9.03 -27.78 1.71
CA GLU A 83 -10.14 -28.55 1.13
C GLU A 83 -11.44 -27.73 0.99
N SER A 84 -11.70 -26.82 1.92
CA SER A 84 -12.95 -26.04 1.93
C SER A 84 -13.00 -25.00 0.81
N SER A 85 -11.88 -24.34 0.53
CA SER A 85 -11.76 -23.35 -0.54
C SER A 85 -11.24 -23.93 -1.85
N ARG A 86 -10.86 -25.23 -1.84
CA ARG A 86 -10.16 -25.93 -2.92
C ARG A 86 -9.02 -25.11 -3.50
N SER A 87 -8.18 -24.59 -2.61
CA SER A 87 -7.08 -23.69 -2.98
C SER A 87 -5.86 -23.91 -2.11
N TRP A 88 -4.69 -23.62 -2.68
CA TRP A 88 -3.44 -23.56 -1.96
C TRP A 88 -3.35 -22.28 -1.14
N SER A 89 -2.87 -22.41 0.10
CA SER A 89 -2.57 -21.28 0.98
C SER A 89 -1.07 -21.26 1.24
N MET A 90 -0.45 -20.10 0.99
CA MET A 90 0.96 -19.90 1.27
C MET A 90 1.14 -19.80 2.79
N GLY A 91 2.08 -20.58 3.32
CA GLY A 91 2.47 -20.54 4.72
C GLY A 91 3.14 -19.21 5.07
N PRO A 92 3.34 -18.95 6.38
CA PRO A 92 3.84 -17.68 6.85
C PRO A 92 5.29 -17.42 6.39
N LEU A 93 5.59 -16.15 6.14
CA LEU A 93 6.97 -15.70 5.90
C LEU A 93 7.79 -15.78 7.18
N SER A 94 9.11 -16.01 7.04
CA SER A 94 10.05 -15.92 8.17
C SER A 94 10.05 -14.51 8.77
N TYR A 95 10.11 -14.38 10.08
CA TYR A 95 10.22 -13.09 10.76
C TYR A 95 11.67 -12.56 10.76
N PRO A 96 11.87 -11.22 10.67
CA PRO A 96 10.86 -10.22 10.33
C PRO A 96 10.45 -10.35 8.85
N ASN A 97 9.20 -10.00 8.55
CA ASN A 97 8.70 -9.90 7.18
C ASN A 97 7.80 -8.68 7.03
N GLY A 98 7.49 -8.32 5.80
CA GLY A 98 6.53 -7.27 5.50
C GLY A 98 5.61 -7.66 4.37
N SER A 99 4.56 -6.87 4.20
CA SER A 99 3.67 -6.94 3.06
C SER A 99 3.29 -5.53 2.64
N MET A 100 3.08 -5.36 1.34
CA MET A 100 2.47 -4.19 0.74
C MET A 100 1.16 -4.63 0.11
N LEU A 101 0.04 -4.22 0.71
CA LEU A 101 -1.26 -4.18 0.05
C LEU A 101 -1.20 -3.07 -0.99
N ARG A 102 -1.38 -3.41 -2.25
CA ARG A 102 -1.42 -2.44 -3.34
C ARG A 102 -2.81 -1.83 -3.41
N GLY A 103 -2.91 -0.51 -3.53
CA GLY A 103 -4.18 0.14 -3.83
C GLY A 103 -4.57 -0.16 -5.28
N ARG A 104 -5.81 -0.58 -5.57
CA ARG A 104 -6.21 -0.77 -6.98
C ARG A 104 -6.18 0.59 -7.67
N ALA A 105 -5.37 0.75 -8.69
CA ALA A 105 -5.54 1.83 -9.66
C ALA A 105 -6.81 1.60 -10.50
N ARG A 106 -7.94 1.28 -9.86
CA ARG A 106 -9.25 1.40 -10.45
C ARG A 106 -9.73 2.77 -10.02
N GLY A 107 -9.61 3.75 -10.90
CA GLY A 107 -10.48 4.93 -10.93
C GLY A 107 -11.95 4.54 -11.15
N LYS A 108 -12.45 3.54 -10.42
CA LYS A 108 -13.85 3.18 -10.30
C LYS A 108 -14.25 3.65 -8.93
N SER A 109 -14.63 4.92 -8.90
CA SER A 109 -15.57 5.35 -7.90
C SER A 109 -16.72 4.35 -7.78
N ARG A 110 -17.15 4.13 -6.54
CA ARG A 110 -18.52 3.65 -6.35
C ARG A 110 -19.41 4.82 -6.74
N ARG A 111 -19.95 4.79 -7.97
CA ARG A 111 -20.95 5.75 -8.42
C ARG A 111 -21.98 5.95 -7.31
N ARG A 112 -22.01 7.15 -6.75
CA ARG A 112 -23.04 7.65 -5.85
C ARG A 112 -24.09 8.33 -6.71
N PRO A 113 -25.18 7.64 -7.11
CA PRO A 113 -26.17 8.20 -8.03
C PRO A 113 -26.86 9.47 -7.49
N ASP A 114 -26.77 9.71 -6.19
CA ASP A 114 -27.25 10.91 -5.48
C ASP A 114 -26.45 12.19 -5.77
N LEU A 115 -25.22 12.08 -6.29
CA LEU A 115 -24.36 13.23 -6.61
C LEU A 115 -24.45 13.67 -8.09
N GLY A 116 -25.33 13.04 -8.87
CA GLY A 116 -25.50 13.32 -10.30
C GLY A 116 -24.47 12.63 -11.20
N PRO A 117 -24.74 12.54 -12.52
CA PRO A 117 -23.80 11.96 -13.48
C PRO A 117 -22.54 12.83 -13.61
N GLY A 118 -21.35 12.22 -13.45
CA GLY A 118 -20.05 12.87 -13.68
C GLY A 118 -19.24 13.24 -12.43
N PHE A 119 -19.72 12.88 -11.24
CA PHE A 119 -19.26 13.50 -10.00
C PHE A 119 -18.34 12.64 -9.13
N ASP A 120 -17.46 11.92 -9.78
CA ASP A 120 -16.53 10.99 -9.13
C ASP A 120 -15.10 11.37 -9.49
N PRO A 121 -14.42 12.15 -8.64
CA PRO A 121 -13.06 12.59 -8.93
C PRO A 121 -12.15 11.35 -8.97
N PRO A 122 -11.20 11.28 -9.91
CA PRO A 122 -10.29 10.17 -9.97
C PRO A 122 -9.41 10.16 -8.71
N THR A 123 -9.61 9.15 -7.87
CA THR A 123 -8.78 8.88 -6.68
C THR A 123 -7.80 7.75 -6.96
N PHE A 124 -6.66 7.77 -6.27
CA PHE A 124 -5.88 6.56 -6.07
C PHE A 124 -6.54 5.72 -4.97
N ASP A 125 -6.65 4.41 -5.15
CA ASP A 125 -6.88 3.56 -4.00
C ASP A 125 -5.67 3.62 -3.09
N VAL A 126 -5.95 3.56 -1.80
CA VAL A 126 -4.92 3.54 -0.80
C VAL A 126 -4.35 2.13 -0.65
N GLY A 127 -3.03 2.02 -0.73
CA GLY A 127 -2.28 0.84 -0.29
C GLY A 127 -1.90 0.91 1.18
N GLU A 128 -1.35 -0.19 1.68
CA GLU A 128 -0.82 -0.29 3.04
C GLU A 128 0.49 -1.06 3.04
N ILE A 129 1.52 -0.51 3.66
CA ILE A 129 2.79 -1.21 3.92
C ILE A 129 2.86 -1.49 5.41
N TYR A 130 3.05 -2.75 5.77
CA TYR A 130 3.16 -3.16 7.16
C TYR A 130 4.22 -4.25 7.34
N PHE A 131 4.75 -4.36 8.56
CA PHE A 131 5.75 -5.37 8.91
C PHE A 131 5.29 -6.18 10.11
N ARG A 132 5.62 -7.47 10.09
CA ARG A 132 5.37 -8.44 11.15
C ARG A 132 6.69 -8.77 11.84
N CYS A 133 6.67 -8.68 13.17
CA CYS A 133 7.84 -8.86 14.04
C CYS A 133 7.49 -9.83 15.18
N ARG A 134 8.47 -10.57 15.70
CA ARG A 134 8.30 -11.29 16.96
C ARG A 134 8.37 -10.30 18.12
N LYS A 135 7.42 -10.42 19.06
CA LYS A 135 7.23 -9.47 20.17
C LYS A 135 8.51 -9.25 21.00
N ASP A 136 9.24 -10.33 21.28
CA ASP A 136 10.39 -10.32 22.20
C ASP A 136 11.74 -10.30 21.46
N VAL A 137 11.75 -9.92 20.17
CA VAL A 137 12.97 -9.83 19.34
C VAL A 137 13.18 -8.38 18.88
N PRO A 138 13.96 -7.56 19.62
CA PRO A 138 14.14 -6.14 19.30
C PRO A 138 14.69 -5.85 17.91
N GLU A 139 15.55 -6.73 17.39
CA GLU A 139 16.12 -6.58 16.03
C GLU A 139 15.04 -6.68 14.94
N ASP A 140 13.99 -7.50 15.12
CA ASP A 140 12.87 -7.57 14.17
C ASP A 140 12.18 -6.19 14.05
N MET A 141 11.93 -5.54 15.19
CA MET A 141 11.29 -4.21 15.24
C MET A 141 12.19 -3.12 14.67
N LYS A 142 13.51 -3.22 14.86
CA LYS A 142 14.50 -2.30 14.29
C LYS A 142 14.50 -2.38 12.76
N VAL A 143 14.49 -3.59 12.20
CA VAL A 143 14.38 -3.81 10.75
C VAL A 143 13.06 -3.23 10.21
N ALA A 144 11.93 -3.55 10.83
CA ALA A 144 10.62 -3.04 10.43
C ALA A 144 10.54 -1.50 10.44
N ARG A 145 10.98 -0.87 11.53
CA ARG A 145 11.00 0.60 11.64
C ARG A 145 11.95 1.24 10.62
N ALA A 146 13.11 0.63 10.39
CA ALA A 146 14.05 1.11 9.38
C ALA A 146 13.44 1.01 7.98
N ALA A 147 12.77 -0.10 7.65
CA ALA A 147 12.10 -0.29 6.35
C ALA A 147 10.93 0.70 6.14
N LEU A 148 10.14 0.99 7.18
CA LEU A 148 9.07 2.01 7.09
C LEU A 148 9.61 3.44 6.98
N ARG A 149 10.74 3.75 7.63
CA ARG A 149 11.37 5.08 7.50
C ARG A 149 11.82 5.38 6.07
N LEU A 150 12.12 4.35 5.28
CA LEU A 150 12.47 4.52 3.86
C LEU A 150 11.31 5.05 3.01
N ILE A 151 10.05 4.91 3.45
CA ILE A 151 8.89 5.53 2.78
C ILE A 151 9.10 7.04 2.67
N GLY A 152 9.69 7.68 3.69
CA GLY A 152 9.99 9.11 3.66
C GLY A 152 11.05 9.55 2.64
N LYS A 153 11.68 8.61 1.91
CA LYS A 153 12.57 8.92 0.79
C LYS A 153 11.83 9.05 -0.53
N VAL A 154 10.64 8.49 -0.65
CA VAL A 154 9.86 8.42 -1.89
C VAL A 154 8.47 9.02 -1.77
N ALA A 155 8.07 9.37 -0.55
CA ALA A 155 6.74 9.85 -0.23
C ALA A 155 6.75 10.81 0.96
N SER A 156 5.71 11.63 1.07
CA SER A 156 5.51 12.56 2.18
C SER A 156 4.06 12.54 2.65
N ASN A 157 3.86 12.67 3.95
CA ASN A 157 2.55 12.91 4.54
C ASN A 157 2.32 14.40 4.89
N GLN A 158 3.23 15.28 4.50
CA GLN A 158 3.18 16.72 4.76
C GLN A 158 2.59 17.49 3.56
N ASN A 159 2.27 18.76 3.79
CA ASN A 159 1.79 19.71 2.78
C ASN A 159 0.55 19.19 2.06
N GLN A 160 -0.46 18.83 2.86
CA GLN A 160 -1.80 18.44 2.42
C GLN A 160 -2.82 19.38 3.05
N ILE A 161 -3.90 19.65 2.34
CA ILE A 161 -4.99 20.52 2.77
C ILE A 161 -6.29 19.75 2.87
N VAL A 162 -7.15 20.21 3.78
CA VAL A 162 -8.55 19.78 3.85
C VAL A 162 -9.36 20.69 2.95
N VAL A 163 -10.25 20.11 2.15
CA VAL A 163 -11.18 20.85 1.30
C VAL A 163 -12.62 20.44 1.58
N HIS A 164 -13.58 21.31 1.29
CA HIS A 164 -14.97 20.84 1.15
C HIS A 164 -15.10 20.00 -0.09
N TYR A 165 -15.77 18.88 0.06
CA TYR A 165 -16.24 18.12 -1.08
C TYR A 165 -17.71 18.49 -1.32
N PRO A 166 -18.12 18.85 -2.54
CA PRO A 166 -17.34 18.77 -3.78
C PRO A 166 -16.79 20.10 -4.31
N THR A 167 -17.04 21.21 -3.62
CA THR A 167 -16.65 22.55 -4.09
C THR A 167 -15.14 22.76 -4.14
N LEU A 168 -14.38 21.90 -3.46
CA LEU A 168 -12.93 21.97 -3.26
C LEU A 168 -12.47 23.25 -2.55
N GLU A 169 -13.39 23.93 -1.86
CA GLU A 169 -13.08 25.12 -1.06
C GLU A 169 -12.09 24.74 0.06
N ASN A 170 -10.96 25.45 0.10
CA ASN A 170 -9.90 25.23 1.08
C ASN A 170 -10.41 25.49 2.50
N ARG A 171 -10.18 24.53 3.41
CA ARG A 171 -10.51 24.64 4.84
C ARG A 171 -9.30 24.75 5.75
N GLY A 172 -8.10 24.68 5.19
CA GLY A 172 -6.85 24.81 5.90
C GLY A 172 -5.96 23.57 5.80
N PRO A 173 -4.76 23.65 6.40
CA PRO A 173 -3.77 22.58 6.34
C PRO A 173 -4.15 21.39 7.23
N VAL A 174 -3.57 20.22 6.93
CA VAL A 174 -3.57 19.08 7.84
C VAL A 174 -2.44 19.27 8.88
N GLU A 175 -2.79 19.73 10.07
CA GLU A 175 -1.84 20.23 11.11
C GLU A 175 -0.71 19.26 11.51
N LYS A 176 -0.94 17.94 11.49
CA LYS A 176 0.05 16.94 11.95
C LYS A 176 0.57 16.05 10.82
N GLY A 177 0.38 16.50 9.58
CA GLY A 177 0.50 15.65 8.41
C GLY A 177 -0.63 14.61 8.37
N SER A 178 -0.87 14.11 7.17
CA SER A 178 -1.92 13.14 6.91
C SER A 178 -1.54 11.75 7.42
N TRP A 179 -2.54 10.91 7.62
CA TRP A 179 -2.32 9.46 7.77
C TRP A 179 -1.84 8.82 6.45
N TRP A 180 -2.10 9.49 5.32
CA TRP A 180 -1.71 9.07 3.98
C TRP A 180 -0.34 9.61 3.58
N TRP A 181 0.58 8.71 3.25
CA TRP A 181 1.87 9.04 2.65
C TRP A 181 1.74 9.03 1.14
N ILE A 182 1.89 10.20 0.51
CA ILE A 182 1.72 10.36 -0.93
C ILE A 182 3.09 10.27 -1.59
N GLY A 183 3.25 9.33 -2.53
CA GLY A 183 4.46 9.20 -3.33
C GLY A 183 4.73 10.45 -4.16
N ASN A 184 5.98 10.69 -4.53
CA ASN A 184 6.37 11.89 -5.27
C ASN A 184 5.67 11.97 -6.65
N ASP A 185 5.58 10.84 -7.36
CA ASP A 185 4.91 10.75 -8.66
C ASP A 185 3.39 10.84 -8.51
N ALA A 186 2.82 10.16 -7.51
CA ALA A 186 1.41 10.30 -7.15
C ALA A 186 1.04 11.74 -6.78
N ARG A 187 1.91 12.44 -6.06
CA ARG A 187 1.72 13.86 -5.70
C ARG A 187 1.66 14.72 -6.95
N GLN A 188 2.57 14.54 -7.89
CA GLN A 188 2.56 15.29 -9.15
C GLN A 188 1.28 15.02 -9.93
N TRP A 189 0.88 13.75 -10.06
CA TRP A 189 -0.38 13.38 -10.71
C TRP A 189 -1.61 14.05 -10.07
N LEU A 190 -1.65 14.16 -8.74
CA LEU A 190 -2.72 14.85 -8.02
C LEU A 190 -2.70 16.37 -8.23
N LEU A 191 -1.52 16.97 -8.45
CA LEU A 191 -1.37 18.41 -8.71
C LEU A 191 -1.69 18.77 -10.17
N ASP A 192 -1.40 17.88 -11.12
CA ASP A 192 -1.63 18.09 -12.56
C ASP A 192 -3.12 18.19 -12.92
N GLN A 193 -4.03 17.75 -12.04
CA GLN A 193 -5.47 17.92 -12.22
C GLN A 193 -6.11 18.44 -10.94
N PRO A 194 -6.63 19.68 -10.94
CA PRO A 194 -7.04 20.36 -9.73
C PRO A 194 -8.32 19.79 -9.10
N ASP A 195 -9.03 18.88 -9.75
CA ASP A 195 -10.22 18.20 -9.24
C ASP A 195 -9.91 16.90 -8.48
N ARG A 196 -8.65 16.43 -8.52
CA ARG A 196 -8.24 15.18 -7.89
C ARG A 196 -8.03 15.31 -6.39
N MET A 197 -8.29 14.21 -5.69
CA MET A 197 -8.10 14.10 -4.25
C MET A 197 -7.40 12.79 -3.89
N THR A 198 -6.65 12.83 -2.79
CA THR A 198 -6.01 11.66 -2.18
C THR A 198 -7.06 10.77 -1.52
N ALA A 199 -8.02 11.38 -0.83
CA ALA A 199 -9.11 10.70 -0.13
C ALA A 199 -10.28 11.67 0.05
N TYR A 200 -11.50 11.15 0.14
CA TYR A 200 -12.68 11.94 0.50
C TYR A 200 -13.67 11.11 1.31
N SER A 201 -14.52 11.81 2.06
CA SER A 201 -15.63 11.23 2.79
C SER A 201 -16.90 12.01 2.45
N VAL A 202 -17.84 11.33 1.80
CA VAL A 202 -19.16 11.88 1.48
C VAL A 202 -19.96 12.17 2.74
N MET A 203 -19.84 11.35 3.79
CA MET A 203 -20.58 11.56 5.04
C MET A 203 -20.19 12.87 5.73
N SER A 204 -18.92 13.25 5.64
CA SER A 204 -18.43 14.49 6.27
C SER A 204 -18.26 15.64 5.28
N MET A 205 -18.53 15.44 3.99
CA MET A 205 -18.28 16.40 2.91
C MET A 205 -16.84 16.96 2.95
N ARG A 206 -15.85 16.12 3.25
CA ARG A 206 -14.43 16.52 3.39
C ARG A 206 -13.56 15.73 2.42
N GLY A 207 -12.65 16.44 1.77
CA GLY A 207 -11.58 15.88 0.95
C GLY A 207 -10.20 16.21 1.51
N ILE A 208 -9.20 15.39 1.15
CA ILE A 208 -7.79 15.66 1.38
C ILE A 208 -7.08 15.65 0.03
N ARG A 209 -6.22 16.63 -0.19
CA ARG A 209 -5.38 16.72 -1.39
C ARG A 209 -4.02 17.34 -1.07
N PRO A 210 -3.00 17.16 -1.93
CA PRO A 210 -1.77 17.93 -1.82
C PRO A 210 -2.05 19.43 -1.91
N ALA A 211 -1.34 20.21 -1.10
CA ALA A 211 -1.27 21.65 -1.31
C ALA A 211 -0.51 21.92 -2.61
N THR A 212 -1.06 22.78 -3.47
CA THR A 212 -0.26 23.51 -4.46
C THR A 212 0.70 24.38 -3.67
N SER A 213 1.99 24.36 -4.00
CA SER A 213 2.95 25.26 -3.36
C SER A 213 2.46 26.70 -3.55
N ASP A 214 2.29 27.43 -2.44
CA ASP A 214 2.18 28.89 -2.46
C ASP A 214 3.55 29.52 -2.70
#